data_AF-A0A522LRV8-F1
#
_entry.id   AF-A0A522LRV8-F1
#
_cell.length_a   1.000
_cell.length_b   1.000
_cell.length_c   1.000
_cell.angle_alpha   90.00
_cell.angle_beta   90.00
_cell.angle_gamma   90.00
#
_symmetry.space_group_name_H-M   'P 1'
#
loop_
_entity.id
_entity.type
_entity.pdbx_description
1 polymer ?
#
loop_
_entity_poly.entity_id
_entity_poly.type
_entity_poly.pdbx_seq_one_letter_code
_entity_poly.pdbx_strand_id
1 'polypeptide(L)'
;DIVQAARVHRADIVALSFTAVLGANTVTAALRELRRQLPQPVALWVGGQCPALYRRDIPGVLPVQALESLPGQVAYWHGRAR
;
A
#
# COMPACT_ATOMS: atom_id res chain seq x y z
N ASP A 1 -3.95 -9.40 -11.46
CA ASP A 1 -4.06 -8.11 -12.16
C ASP A 1 -3.07 -7.07 -11.61
N ILE A 2 -3.29 -6.49 -10.41
CA ILE A 2 -2.43 -5.43 -9.81
C ILE A 2 -0.93 -5.71 -9.91
N VAL A 3 -0.49 -6.91 -9.54
CA VAL A 3 0.93 -7.31 -9.60
C VAL A 3 1.47 -7.26 -11.03
N GLN A 4 0.68 -7.71 -12.00
CA GLN A 4 1.07 -7.68 -13.40
C GLN A 4 1.10 -6.25 -13.94
N ALA A 5 0.09 -5.43 -13.61
CA ALA A 5 0.06 -4.02 -13.96
C ALA A 5 1.29 -3.28 -13.41
N ALA A 6 1.63 -3.49 -12.14
CA ALA A 6 2.81 -2.89 -11.54
C ALA A 6 4.10 -3.28 -12.27
N ARG A 7 4.22 -4.54 -12.71
CA ARG A 7 5.39 -5.01 -13.48
C ARG A 7 5.44 -4.39 -14.88
N VAL A 8 4.33 -4.42 -15.61
CA VAL A 8 4.25 -3.90 -17.00
C VAL A 8 4.54 -2.41 -17.04
N HIS A 9 4.02 -1.65 -16.09
CA HIS A 9 4.23 -0.20 -16.02
C HIS A 9 5.50 0.20 -15.28
N ARG A 10 6.28 -0.77 -14.76
CA ARG A 10 7.45 -0.52 -13.91
C ARG A 10 7.10 0.46 -12.78
N ALA A 11 5.95 0.23 -12.15
CA ALA A 11 5.45 1.09 -11.09
C ALA A 11 6.34 0.94 -9.86
N ASP A 12 6.84 2.06 -9.37
CA ASP A 12 7.62 2.09 -8.13
C ASP A 12 6.75 2.03 -6.88
N ILE A 13 5.51 2.55 -6.99
CA ILE A 13 4.53 2.59 -5.91
C ILE A 13 3.19 2.07 -6.43
N VAL A 14 2.57 1.17 -5.65
CA VAL A 14 1.17 0.79 -5.81
C VAL A 14 0.39 1.37 -4.64
N ALA A 15 -0.51 2.32 -4.92
CA ALA A 15 -1.37 2.94 -3.93
C ALA A 15 -2.81 2.42 -4.08
N LEU A 16 -3.40 1.91 -2.98
CA LEU A 16 -4.76 1.35 -2.97
C LEU A 16 -5.63 2.05 -1.93
N SER A 17 -6.87 2.37 -2.31
CA SER A 17 -7.88 2.91 -1.40
C SER A 17 -8.86 1.81 -0.97
N PHE A 18 -9.19 1.77 0.32
CA PHE A 18 -10.11 0.80 0.91
C PHE A 18 -11.35 1.50 1.47
N THR A 19 -12.52 0.95 1.16
CA THR A 19 -13.79 1.30 1.80
C THR A 19 -13.97 0.50 3.09
N ALA A 20 -14.87 0.95 3.97
CA ALA A 20 -15.13 0.30 5.27
C ALA A 20 -16.07 -0.93 5.19
N VAL A 21 -16.30 -1.49 3.99
CA VAL A 21 -17.27 -2.58 3.78
C VAL A 21 -16.70 -3.94 4.18
N LEU A 22 -15.40 -4.15 3.96
CA LEU A 22 -14.74 -5.43 4.20
C LEU A 22 -14.26 -5.57 5.65
N GLY A 23 -14.41 -6.77 6.21
CA GLY A 23 -13.92 -7.09 7.54
C GLY A 23 -12.39 -7.04 7.65
N ALA A 24 -11.89 -6.71 8.85
CA ALA A 24 -10.47 -6.48 9.10
C ALA A 24 -9.58 -7.68 8.70
N ASN A 25 -9.99 -8.91 9.02
CA ASN A 25 -9.22 -10.11 8.68
C ASN A 25 -9.08 -10.30 7.17
N THR A 26 -10.14 -10.05 6.42
CA THR A 26 -10.15 -10.14 4.95
C THR A 26 -9.21 -9.11 4.34
N VAL A 27 -9.28 -7.85 4.80
CA VAL A 27 -8.40 -6.78 4.32
C VAL A 27 -6.94 -7.07 4.63
N THR A 28 -6.62 -7.46 5.86
CA THR A 28 -5.24 -7.78 6.26
C THR A 28 -4.69 -8.99 5.50
N ALA A 29 -5.50 -10.04 5.30
CA ALA A 29 -5.09 -11.20 4.52
C ALA A 29 -4.80 -10.85 3.05
N ALA A 30 -5.69 -10.07 2.42
CA ALA A 30 -5.51 -9.61 1.05
C ALA A 30 -4.24 -8.74 0.89
N LEU A 31 -3.97 -7.84 1.84
CA LEU A 31 -2.77 -7.00 1.81
C LEU A 31 -1.47 -7.78 2.00
N ARG A 32 -1.45 -8.76 2.90
CA ARG A 32 -0.27 -9.64 3.07
C ARG A 32 0.00 -10.44 1.81
N GLU A 33 -1.04 -10.97 1.20
CA GLU A 33 -0.91 -11.74 -0.02
C GLU A 33 -0.45 -10.88 -1.20
N LEU A 34 -1.04 -9.69 -1.37
CA LEU A 34 -0.59 -8.75 -2.40
C LEU A 34 0.87 -8.34 -2.17
N ARG A 35 1.26 -8.07 -0.92
CA ARG A 35 2.65 -7.71 -0.61
C ARG A 35 3.62 -8.82 -0.98
N ARG A 36 3.27 -10.09 -0.70
CA ARG A 36 4.09 -11.26 -1.04
C ARG A 36 4.30 -11.42 -2.54
N GLN A 37 3.30 -11.07 -3.35
CA GLN A 37 3.37 -11.19 -4.81
C GLN A 37 4.08 -10.00 -5.47
N LEU A 38 4.00 -8.80 -4.88
CA LEU A 38 4.68 -7.62 -5.42
C LEU A 38 6.21 -7.73 -5.23
N PRO A 39 7.02 -7.39 -6.25
CA PRO A 39 8.47 -7.30 -6.10
C PRO A 39 8.86 -6.40 -4.93
N GLN A 40 9.96 -6.73 -4.24
CA GLN A 40 10.39 -5.98 -3.05
C GLN A 40 10.58 -4.47 -3.29
N PRO A 41 11.14 -4.01 -4.43
CA PRO A 41 11.33 -2.58 -4.71
C PRO A 41 10.03 -1.78 -4.81
N VAL A 42 8.91 -2.43 -5.15
CA VAL A 42 7.62 -1.77 -5.28
C VAL A 42 7.06 -1.48 -3.90
N ALA A 43 6.92 -0.20 -3.58
CA ALA A 43 6.28 0.24 -2.34
C ALA A 43 4.76 0.01 -2.43
N LEU A 44 4.16 -0.50 -1.35
CA LEU A 44 2.71 -0.72 -1.27
C LEU A 44 2.10 0.23 -0.26
N TRP A 45 1.27 1.15 -0.73
CA TRP A 45 0.60 2.17 0.07
C TRP A 45 -0.89 1.91 0.14
N VAL A 46 -1.47 2.14 1.32
CA VAL A 46 -2.90 1.90 1.57
C VAL A 46 -3.54 3.09 2.27
N GLY A 47 -4.74 3.46 1.87
CA GLY A 47 -5.48 4.55 2.49
C GLY A 47 -7.00 4.33 2.43
N GLY A 48 -7.75 5.35 2.81
CA GLY A 48 -9.22 5.31 2.81
C GLY A 48 -9.83 5.06 4.18
N GLN A 49 -11.08 4.60 4.20
CA GLN A 49 -11.92 4.59 5.40
C GLN A 49 -11.96 3.26 6.14
N CYS A 50 -11.22 2.24 5.69
CA CYS A 50 -11.14 0.97 6.41
C CYS A 50 -10.28 1.10 7.67
N PRO A 51 -10.83 0.99 8.89
CA PRO A 51 -10.05 1.17 10.13
C PRO A 51 -8.96 0.11 10.32
N ALA A 52 -9.11 -1.06 9.68
CA ALA A 52 -8.15 -2.14 9.77
C ALA A 52 -6.76 -1.77 9.24
N LEU A 53 -6.68 -0.80 8.32
CA LEU A 53 -5.42 -0.30 7.75
C LEU A 53 -4.53 0.39 8.79
N TYR A 54 -5.12 0.99 9.82
CA TYR A 54 -4.43 1.87 10.77
C TYR A 54 -4.30 1.25 12.17
N ARG A 55 -4.93 0.08 12.41
CA ARG A 55 -4.94 -0.57 13.73
C ARG A 55 -3.77 -1.50 13.97
N ARG A 56 -3.21 -2.08 12.91
CA ARG A 56 -2.11 -3.06 12.99
C ARG A 56 -1.14 -2.86 11.85
N ASP A 57 0.14 -2.88 12.19
CA ASP A 57 1.19 -2.83 11.19
C ASP A 57 1.18 -4.09 10.34
N ILE A 58 1.29 -3.89 9.03
CA ILE A 58 1.46 -4.95 8.04
C ILE A 58 2.85 -4.75 7.42
N PRO A 59 3.80 -5.69 7.63
CA PRO A 59 5.16 -5.52 7.13
C PRO A 59 5.20 -5.24 5.63
N GLY A 60 5.94 -4.21 5.23
CA GLY A 60 6.09 -3.81 3.84
C GLY A 60 4.89 -3.04 3.25
N VAL A 61 3.89 -2.69 4.07
CA VAL A 61 2.75 -1.86 3.69
C VAL A 61 2.78 -0.55 4.46
N LEU A 62 2.65 0.57 3.75
CA LEU A 62 2.60 1.90 4.35
C LEU A 62 1.15 2.40 4.40
N PRO A 63 0.54 2.56 5.58
CA PRO A 63 -0.73 3.23 5.71
C PRO A 63 -0.58 4.75 5.56
N VAL A 64 -1.37 5.34 4.68
CA VAL A 64 -1.46 6.76 4.39
C VAL A 64 -2.89 7.22 4.68
N GLN A 65 -3.11 7.74 5.88
CA GLN A 65 -4.45 8.09 6.36
C GLN A 65 -4.97 9.41 5.77
N ALA A 66 -4.08 10.39 5.63
CA ALA A 66 -4.37 11.74 5.16
C ALA A 66 -3.84 11.91 3.75
N LEU A 67 -4.69 12.31 2.80
CA LEU A 67 -4.30 12.51 1.40
C LEU A 67 -3.22 13.60 1.29
N GLU A 68 -3.31 14.59 2.16
CA GLU A 68 -2.41 15.74 2.27
C GLU A 68 -0.97 15.32 2.67
N SER A 69 -0.81 14.12 3.24
CA SER A 69 0.49 13.58 3.62
C SER A 69 1.24 12.92 2.46
N LEU A 70 0.56 12.63 1.33
CA LEU A 70 1.15 11.95 0.17
C LEU A 70 2.40 12.65 -0.38
N PRO A 71 2.43 14.00 -0.57
CA PRO A 71 3.63 14.66 -1.08
C PRO A 71 4.86 14.39 -0.22
N GLY A 72 4.71 14.41 1.11
CA GLY A 72 5.78 14.08 2.05
C GLY A 72 6.23 12.63 1.95
N GLN A 73 5.29 11.69 1.78
CA GLN A 73 5.61 10.27 1.62
C GLN A 73 6.34 9.97 0.31
N VAL A 74 5.96 10.66 -0.78
CA VAL A 74 6.66 10.57 -2.08
C VAL A 74 8.09 11.09 -1.95
N ALA A 75 8.28 12.26 -1.33
CA ALA A 75 9.62 12.81 -1.11
C ALA A 75 10.49 11.88 -0.26
N TYR A 76 9.94 11.32 0.81
CA TYR A 76 10.63 10.36 1.67
C TYR A 76 11.00 9.07 0.91
N TRP A 77 10.08 8.52 0.12
CA TRP A 77 10.33 7.34 -0.70
C TRP A 77 11.46 7.59 -1.72
N HIS A 78 11.43 8.72 -2.44
CA HIS A 78 12.49 9.08 -3.39
C HIS A 78 13.86 9.22 -2.73
N GLY A 79 13.92 9.75 -1.51
CA GLY A 79 15.18 9.87 -0.76
C GLY A 79 15.79 8.52 -0.38
N ARG A 80 14.97 7.47 -0.21
CA ARG A 80 15.40 6.10 0.13
C ARG A 80 15.70 5.22 -1.07
N ALA A 81 15.16 5.57 -2.24
CA ALA A 81 15.32 4.80 -3.47
C ALA A 81 16.64 5.08 -4.20
N ARG A 82 17.50 5.95 -3.64
CA ARG A 82 18.85 6.26 -4.15
C ARG A 82 19.90 5.31 -3.58
#